data_AF-A0A8C1ECN7-F1
#
_entry.id   AF-A0A8C1ECN7-F1
#
_cell.length_a   1.000
_cell.length_b   1.000
_cell.length_c   1.000
_cell.angle_alpha   90.00
_cell.angle_beta   90.00
_cell.angle_gamma   90.00
#
_symmetry.space_group_name_H-M   'P 1'
#
loop_
_entity.id
_entity.type
_entity.pdbx_description
1 polymer ?
#
loop_
_entity_poly.entity_id
_entity_poly.type
_entity_poly.pdbx_seq_one_letter_code
_entity_poly.pdbx_strand_id
1 'polypeptide(L)'
;MAFTFAAFCYMLALLLTAALIFFAIWHLVLPEYLIHVFFCVMFLCATEWLTLGLNIPLLAYHIWRYMSRPVMSGPGLYDPTTIMNADILAYCQKEGWCKLAFYLLSFFYYLYGMIYVLVSS
;
A
#
# COMPACT_ATOMS: atom_id res chain seq x y z
N MET A 1 6.31 -29.66 -4.05
CA MET A 1 6.99 -29.15 -2.83
C MET A 1 6.05 -28.08 -2.26
N ALA A 2 5.31 -28.39 -1.20
CA ALA A 2 4.07 -27.70 -0.80
C ALA A 2 4.23 -26.26 -0.26
N PHE A 3 5.42 -25.66 -0.35
CA PHE A 3 5.64 -24.26 0.03
C PHE A 3 6.35 -23.55 -1.11
N THR A 4 5.56 -22.97 -2.00
CA THR A 4 6.09 -22.18 -3.11
C THR A 4 6.51 -20.81 -2.60
N PHE A 5 7.50 -20.20 -3.26
CA PHE A 5 7.93 -18.83 -2.97
C PHE A 5 6.75 -17.82 -3.04
N ALA A 6 5.78 -18.07 -3.93
CA ALA A 6 4.55 -17.28 -4.03
C ALA A 6 3.71 -17.36 -2.74
N ALA A 7 3.53 -18.55 -2.15
CA ALA A 7 2.78 -18.69 -0.90
C ALA A 7 3.40 -17.85 0.24
N PHE A 8 4.73 -17.87 0.37
CA PHE A 8 5.45 -17.00 1.31
C PHE A 8 5.18 -15.52 1.07
N CYS A 9 5.23 -15.08 -0.20
CA CYS A 9 4.95 -13.70 -0.57
C CYS A 9 3.53 -13.29 -0.19
N TYR A 10 2.52 -14.14 -0.44
CA TYR A 10 1.13 -13.86 -0.04
C TYR A 10 0.95 -13.82 1.48
N MET A 11 1.57 -14.73 2.24
CA MET A 11 1.52 -14.72 3.71
C MET A 11 2.13 -13.44 4.28
N LEU A 12 3.29 -13.04 3.76
CA LEU A 12 3.98 -11.83 4.20
C LEU A 12 3.21 -10.57 3.78
N ALA A 13 2.65 -10.54 2.57
CA ALA A 13 1.79 -9.45 2.11
C ALA A 13 0.53 -9.30 2.97
N LEU A 14 -0.07 -10.40 3.45
CA LEU A 14 -1.23 -10.37 4.34
C LEU A 14 -0.89 -9.72 5.70
N LEU A 15 0.26 -10.07 6.29
CA LEU A 15 0.74 -9.42 7.51
C LEU A 15 1.06 -7.93 7.29
N LEU A 16 1.77 -7.60 6.21
CA LEU A 16 2.13 -6.22 5.90
C LEU A 16 0.90 -5.37 5.56
N THR A 17 -0.11 -5.92 4.91
CA THR A 17 -1.35 -5.19 4.59
C THR A 17 -2.21 -4.93 5.82
N ALA A 18 -2.22 -5.83 6.81
CA ALA A 18 -2.81 -5.54 8.11
C ALA A 18 -2.10 -4.36 8.81
N ALA A 19 -0.75 -4.32 8.75
CA ALA A 19 0.01 -3.18 9.26
C ALA A 19 -0.27 -1.88 8.48
N LEU A 20 -0.41 -1.96 7.15
CA LEU A 20 -0.78 -0.82 6.31
C LEU A 20 -2.17 -0.27 6.64
N ILE A 21 -3.16 -1.13 6.91
CA ILE A 21 -4.49 -0.70 7.35
C ILE A 21 -4.38 0.10 8.66
N PHE A 22 -3.58 -0.37 9.62
CA PHE A 22 -3.33 0.36 10.86
C PHE A 22 -2.64 1.72 10.60
N PHE A 23 -1.58 1.75 9.79
CA PHE A 23 -0.88 3.00 9.47
C PHE A 23 -1.73 3.99 8.65
N ALA A 24 -2.61 3.50 7.79
CA ALA A 24 -3.57 4.31 7.05
C ALA A 24 -4.57 5.00 7.99
N ILE A 25 -5.05 4.30 9.03
CA ILE A 25 -5.93 4.87 10.06
C ILE A 25 -5.20 5.95 10.86
N TRP A 26 -3.95 5.69 11.25
CA TRP A 26 -3.10 6.64 11.97
C TRP A 26 -2.47 7.73 11.09
N HIS A 27 -2.82 7.79 9.79
CA HIS A 27 -2.32 8.78 8.83
C HIS A 27 -0.78 8.88 8.75
N LEU A 28 -0.10 7.73 8.90
CA LEU A 28 1.37 7.62 8.80
C LEU A 28 1.80 7.33 7.36
N VAL A 29 1.99 8.38 6.57
CA VAL A 29 2.22 8.30 5.11
C VAL A 29 3.58 7.71 4.72
N LEU A 30 4.63 7.96 5.51
CA LEU A 30 6.00 7.57 5.14
C LEU A 30 6.25 6.06 5.29
N PRO A 31 5.87 5.41 6.42
CA PRO A 31 5.91 3.96 6.53
C PRO A 31 5.00 3.26 5.51
N GLU A 32 3.85 3.86 5.20
CA GLU A 32 2.89 3.32 4.23
C GLU A 32 3.54 3.14 2.85
N TYR A 33 4.20 4.17 2.33
CA TYR A 33 4.84 4.12 1.02
C TYR A 33 5.97 3.09 0.97
N LEU A 34 6.79 3.03 2.02
CA LEU A 34 7.91 2.11 2.11
C LEU A 34 7.44 0.65 2.07
N ILE A 35 6.43 0.31 2.88
CA ILE A 35 5.88 -1.04 2.93
C ILE A 35 5.18 -1.38 1.59
N HIS A 36 4.46 -0.43 0.99
CA HIS A 36 3.78 -0.64 -0.29
C HIS A 36 4.75 -0.94 -1.44
N VAL A 37 5.85 -0.18 -1.53
CA VAL A 37 6.92 -0.43 -2.50
C VAL A 37 7.58 -1.78 -2.23
N PHE A 38 7.86 -2.09 -0.96
CA PHE A 38 8.53 -3.34 -0.58
C PHE A 38 7.74 -4.58 -1.04
N PHE A 39 6.44 -4.66 -0.76
CA PHE A 39 5.67 -5.84 -1.16
C PHE A 39 5.43 -5.88 -2.68
N CYS A 40 5.35 -4.73 -3.37
CA CYS A 40 5.29 -4.70 -4.83
C CYS A 40 6.55 -5.31 -5.47
N VAL A 41 7.73 -4.98 -4.95
CA VAL A 41 9.00 -5.58 -5.39
C VAL A 41 9.02 -7.08 -5.12
N MET A 42 8.52 -7.49 -3.97
CA MET A 42 8.40 -8.92 -3.63
C MET A 42 7.49 -9.67 -4.62
N PHE A 43 6.32 -9.13 -4.99
CA PHE A 43 5.45 -9.74 -6.00
C PHE A 43 6.05 -9.75 -7.41
N LEU A 44 6.86 -8.75 -7.75
CA LEU A 44 7.62 -8.75 -8.99
C LEU A 44 8.62 -9.91 -9.02
N CYS A 45 9.34 -10.16 -7.92
CA CYS A 45 10.24 -11.31 -7.80
C CYS A 45 9.49 -12.65 -7.83
N ALA A 46 8.23 -12.68 -7.35
CA ALA A 46 7.39 -13.88 -7.39
C ALA A 46 6.73 -14.12 -8.76
N THR A 47 6.91 -13.21 -9.73
CA THR A 47 6.28 -13.24 -11.07
C THR A 47 4.74 -13.32 -11.03
N GLU A 48 4.14 -12.76 -9.98
CA GLU A 48 2.69 -12.71 -9.81
C GLU A 48 2.14 -11.46 -10.52
N TRP A 49 1.99 -11.54 -11.84
CA TRP A 49 1.66 -10.39 -12.68
C TRP A 49 0.29 -9.77 -12.39
N LEU A 50 -0.69 -10.57 -11.98
CA LEU A 50 -2.05 -10.08 -11.73
C LEU A 50 -2.11 -9.25 -10.44
N THR A 51 -1.51 -9.73 -9.35
CA THR A 51 -1.40 -8.95 -8.09
C THR A 51 -0.59 -7.69 -8.30
N LEU A 52 0.55 -7.80 -8.97
CA LEU A 52 1.37 -6.63 -9.30
C LEU A 52 0.54 -5.62 -10.09
N GLY A 53 -0.17 -6.07 -11.12
CA GLY A 53 -1.05 -5.25 -11.95
C GLY A 53 -2.11 -4.48 -11.16
N LEU A 54 -2.73 -5.13 -10.16
CA LEU A 54 -3.71 -4.47 -9.28
C LEU A 54 -3.09 -3.41 -8.36
N ASN A 55 -1.81 -3.56 -7.96
CA ASN A 55 -1.13 -2.62 -7.08
C ASN A 55 -0.41 -1.48 -7.82
N ILE A 56 -0.07 -1.65 -9.11
CA ILE A 56 0.60 -0.64 -9.93
C ILE A 56 -0.13 0.73 -9.91
N PRO A 57 -1.46 0.81 -10.04
CA PRO A 57 -2.16 2.10 -9.98
C PRO A 57 -1.91 2.87 -8.68
N LEU A 58 -1.94 2.16 -7.54
CA LEU A 58 -1.69 2.78 -6.24
C LEU A 58 -0.21 3.14 -6.06
N LEU A 59 0.71 2.29 -6.53
CA LEU A 59 2.14 2.56 -6.51
C LEU A 59 2.49 3.80 -7.35
N ALA A 60 1.94 3.90 -8.56
CA ALA A 60 2.10 5.05 -9.44
C ALA A 60 1.55 6.32 -8.79
N TYR A 61 0.40 6.22 -8.10
CA TYR A 61 -0.16 7.33 -7.33
C TYR A 61 0.79 7.78 -6.20
N HIS A 62 1.40 6.86 -5.44
CA HIS A 62 2.38 7.22 -4.40
C HIS A 62 3.61 7.92 -4.97
N ILE A 63 4.14 7.45 -6.09
CA ILE A 63 5.29 8.07 -6.77
C ILE A 63 4.90 9.46 -7.28
N TRP A 64 3.78 9.59 -7.99
CA TRP A 64 3.29 10.88 -8.49
C TRP A 64 3.03 11.87 -7.35
N ARG A 65 2.44 11.39 -6.26
CA ARG A 65 2.19 12.19 -5.06
C ARG A 65 3.48 12.66 -4.44
N TYR A 66 4.50 11.80 -4.32
CA TYR A 66 5.82 12.15 -3.78
C TYR A 66 6.59 13.12 -4.67
N MET A 67 6.46 13.01 -6.00
CA MET A 67 7.11 13.95 -6.93
C MET A 67 6.40 15.30 -7.03
N SER A 68 5.07 15.32 -6.89
CA SER A 68 4.26 16.53 -7.02
C SER A 68 4.15 17.31 -5.69
N ARG A 69 5.07 17.09 -4.75
CA ARG A 69 5.10 17.81 -3.47
C ARG A 69 5.74 19.18 -3.68
N PRO A 70 5.17 20.28 -3.13
CA PRO A 70 5.87 21.55 -3.07
C PRO A 70 7.10 21.42 -2.16
N VAL A 71 8.22 22.04 -2.58
CA VAL A 71 9.49 22.01 -1.83
C VAL A 71 9.28 22.67 -0.47
N MET A 72 9.52 21.94 0.61
CA MET A 72 9.41 22.46 1.97
C MET A 72 10.72 23.07 2.45
N SER A 73 10.60 24.11 3.27
CA SER A 73 11.72 24.79 3.95
C SER A 73 12.27 23.99 5.14
N GLY A 74 11.57 22.94 5.59
CA GLY A 74 11.99 22.06 6.67
C GLY A 74 11.83 20.57 6.34
N PRO A 75 12.43 19.67 7.13
CA PRO A 75 12.29 18.23 6.97
C PRO A 75 10.87 17.78 7.34
N GLY A 76 10.12 17.34 6.34
CA GLY A 76 8.76 16.84 6.51
C GLY A 76 8.08 16.69 5.16
N LEU A 77 7.12 15.76 5.05
CA LEU A 77 6.33 15.64 3.82
C LEU A 77 5.21 16.69 3.79
N TYR A 78 4.65 17.07 4.95
CA TYR A 78 3.55 18.02 5.09
C TYR A 78 3.87 19.15 6.08
N ASP A 79 3.52 20.40 5.74
CA ASP A 79 3.58 21.54 6.65
C ASP A 79 2.32 21.53 7.55
N PRO A 80 2.48 21.54 8.89
CA PRO A 80 1.35 21.52 9.83
C PRO A 80 0.29 22.59 9.56
N THR A 81 0.70 23.79 9.15
CA THR A 81 -0.23 24.91 8.91
C THR A 81 -1.07 24.73 7.64
N THR A 82 -0.50 24.03 6.65
CA THR A 82 -1.15 23.78 5.37
C THR A 82 -2.18 22.65 5.46
N ILE A 83 -1.92 21.62 6.28
CA ILE A 83 -2.86 20.49 6.47
C ILE A 83 -4.12 20.94 7.22
N MET A 84 -4.00 21.87 8.17
CA MET A 84 -5.14 22.31 8.98
C MET A 84 -6.16 23.15 8.21
N ASN A 85 -5.88 23.52 6.95
CA ASN A 85 -6.88 24.14 6.09
C ASN A 85 -8.02 23.14 5.76
N ALA A 86 -9.27 23.55 5.92
CA ALA A 86 -10.43 22.66 5.82
C ALA A 86 -10.54 21.96 4.46
N ASP A 87 -10.27 22.66 3.36
CA ASP A 87 -10.33 22.10 2.01
C ASP A 87 -9.26 21.03 1.77
N ILE A 88 -8.05 21.28 2.31
CA ILE A 88 -6.91 20.37 2.20
C ILE A 88 -7.15 19.14 3.07
N LEU A 89 -7.65 19.33 4.30
CA LEU A 89 -8.02 18.23 5.18
C LEU A 89 -9.10 17.34 4.56
N ALA A 90 -10.14 17.93 3.96
CA ALA A 90 -11.20 17.18 3.29
C ALA A 90 -10.67 16.35 2.10
N TYR A 91 -9.76 16.91 1.31
CA TYR A 91 -9.08 16.18 0.24
C TYR A 91 -8.22 15.03 0.79
N CYS A 92 -7.39 15.29 1.80
CA CYS A 92 -6.52 14.29 2.42
C CYS A 92 -7.31 13.16 3.11
N GLN A 93 -8.44 13.48 3.75
CA GLN A 93 -9.34 12.45 4.29
C GLN A 93 -9.88 11.56 3.18
N LYS A 94 -10.41 12.13 2.08
CA LYS A 94 -10.92 11.32 0.95
C LYS A 94 -9.83 10.45 0.34
N GLU A 95 -8.61 10.96 0.21
CA GLU A 95 -7.43 10.18 -0.20
C GLU A 95 -7.20 8.99 0.75
N GLY A 96 -7.20 9.23 2.07
CA GLY A 96 -7.04 8.19 3.08
C GLY A 96 -8.15 7.13 3.05
N TRP A 97 -9.41 7.54 2.93
CA TRP A 97 -10.56 6.62 2.82
C TRP A 97 -10.49 5.75 1.58
N CYS A 98 -10.09 6.32 0.44
CA CYS A 98 -9.93 5.56 -0.80
C CYS A 98 -8.82 4.51 -0.69
N LYS A 99 -7.67 4.88 -0.11
CA LYS A 99 -6.56 3.95 0.14
C LYS A 99 -6.94 2.84 1.12
N LEU A 100 -7.64 3.19 2.19
CA LEU A 100 -8.14 2.22 3.17
C LEU A 100 -9.05 1.19 2.49
N ALA A 101 -9.98 1.62 1.64
CA ALA A 101 -10.84 0.73 0.88
C ALA A 101 -10.04 -0.19 -0.06
N PHE A 102 -9.02 0.35 -0.74
CA PHE A 102 -8.13 -0.46 -1.58
C PHE A 102 -7.35 -1.51 -0.77
N TYR A 103 -6.77 -1.15 0.38
CA TYR A 103 -6.06 -2.09 1.24
C TYR A 103 -6.97 -3.18 1.81
N LEU A 104 -8.20 -2.82 2.18
CA LEU A 104 -9.19 -3.78 2.65
C LEU A 104 -9.58 -4.79 1.56
N LEU A 105 -9.83 -4.32 0.33
CA LEU A 105 -10.11 -5.21 -0.80
C LEU A 105 -8.91 -6.09 -1.14
N SER A 106 -7.71 -5.50 -1.13
CA SER A 106 -6.46 -6.23 -1.37
C SER A 106 -6.21 -7.29 -0.29
N PHE A 107 -6.58 -7.04 0.96
CA PHE A 107 -6.46 -8.00 2.05
C PHE A 107 -7.24 -9.30 1.76
N PHE A 108 -8.52 -9.18 1.36
CA PHE A 108 -9.32 -10.35 0.99
C PHE A 108 -8.77 -11.04 -0.26
N TYR A 109 -8.27 -10.27 -1.22
CA TYR A 109 -7.62 -10.80 -2.40
C TYR A 109 -6.36 -11.61 -2.05
N TYR A 110 -5.48 -11.11 -1.18
CA TYR A 110 -4.25 -11.82 -0.77
C TYR A 110 -4.56 -13.07 0.05
N LEU A 111 -5.61 -13.03 0.87
CA LEU A 111 -6.12 -14.22 1.56
C LEU A 111 -6.55 -15.28 0.55
N TYR A 112 -7.33 -14.89 -0.47
CA TYR A 112 -7.74 -15.80 -1.55
C TYR A 112 -6.53 -16.37 -2.31
N GLY A 113 -5.60 -15.52 -2.73
CA GLY A 113 -4.38 -15.92 -3.45
C GLY A 113 -3.53 -16.90 -2.64
N MET A 114 -3.35 -16.66 -1.34
CA MET A 114 -2.65 -17.57 -0.43
C MET A 114 -3.31 -18.96 -0.42
N ILE A 115 -4.63 -19.03 -0.21
CA ILE A 115 -5.35 -20.31 -0.15
C ILE A 115 -5.27 -21.03 -1.50
N TYR A 116 -5.49 -20.31 -2.60
CA TYR A 116 -5.45 -20.89 -3.94
C TYR A 116 -4.08 -21.52 -4.23
N VAL A 117 -2.99 -20.80 -3.95
CA VAL A 117 -1.63 -21.31 -4.17
C VAL A 117 -1.34 -22.51 -3.28
N LEU A 118 -1.72 -22.48 -2.00
CA LEU A 118 -1.48 -23.60 -1.07
C LEU A 118 -2.26 -24.87 -1.43
N VAL A 119 -3.47 -24.74 -1.96
CA VAL A 119 -4.31 -25.90 -2.35
C VAL A 119 -3.90 -26.46 -3.70
N SER A 120 -3.40 -25.63 -4.62
CA SER A 120 -3.00 -26.04 -5.97
C SER A 120 -1.53 -26.45 -6.12
N SER A 121 -0.71 -26.29 -5.07
CA SER A 121 0.75 -26.57 -5.05
C SER A 121 1.18 -27.97 -4.62
#